data_AF-A0A6J4XAK7-F1
#
_entry.id   AF-A0A6J4XAK7-F1
#
_cell.length_a   1.000
_cell.length_b   1.000
_cell.length_c   1.000
_cell.angle_alpha   90.00
_cell.angle_beta   90.00
_cell.angle_gamma   90.00
#
_symmetry.space_group_name_H-M   'P 1'
#
loop_
_entity.id
_entity.type
_entity.pdbx_description
1 polymer ?
#
loop_
_entity_poly.entity_id
_entity_poly.type
_entity_poly.pdbx_seq_one_letter_code
_entity_poly.pdbx_strand_id
1 'polypeptide(L)'
;MRKMLLCGTILLSTLIITMSCGADEKRSRSRGCGRPVPAALQISIQVGDHPREFITVVPEPYDSSVAHRLIFAFHGRITPNNRVRKC
;
A
#
# COMPACT_ATOMS: atom_id res chain seq x y z
N MET A 1 52.45 -24.72 -6.69
CA MET A 1 51.10 -25.22 -6.32
C MET A 1 50.26 -24.20 -5.51
N ARG A 2 50.85 -23.32 -4.68
CA ARG A 2 50.12 -22.24 -3.96
C ARG A 2 49.39 -21.20 -4.83
N LYS A 3 49.84 -20.95 -6.07
CA LYS A 3 49.25 -19.95 -6.99
C LYS A 3 47.92 -20.40 -7.61
N MET A 4 47.66 -21.70 -7.72
CA MET A 4 46.41 -22.22 -8.29
C MET A 4 45.24 -22.19 -7.32
N LEU A 5 45.52 -22.17 -6.01
CA LEU A 5 44.48 -22.12 -4.97
C LEU A 5 43.86 -20.72 -4.82
N LEU A 6 44.66 -19.66 -5.06
CA LEU A 6 44.21 -18.26 -4.95
C LEU A 6 43.30 -17.83 -6.12
N CYS A 7 43.47 -18.42 -7.30
CA CYS A 7 42.71 -18.06 -8.50
C CYS A 7 41.29 -18.66 -8.48
N GLY A 8 41.15 -19.89 -7.94
CA GLY A 8 39.85 -20.56 -7.79
C GLY A 8 38.93 -19.87 -6.77
N THR A 9 39.48 -19.28 -5.71
CA THR A 9 38.69 -18.56 -4.69
C THR A 9 38.17 -17.20 -5.18
N ILE A 10 38.91 -16.52 -6.06
CA ILE A 10 38.49 -15.21 -6.62
C ILE A 10 37.37 -15.40 -7.67
N LEU A 11 37.40 -16.48 -8.46
CA LEU A 11 36.34 -16.81 -9.43
C LEU A 11 35.04 -17.26 -8.76
N LEU A 12 35.10 -17.93 -7.60
CA LEU A 12 33.91 -18.37 -6.88
C LEU A 12 33.20 -17.23 -6.14
N SER A 13 33.94 -16.17 -5.76
CA SER A 13 33.39 -15.04 -5.00
C SER A 13 32.76 -13.96 -5.88
N THR A 14 33.20 -13.78 -7.13
CA THR A 14 32.55 -12.85 -8.08
C THR A 14 31.22 -13.38 -8.62
N LEU A 15 31.04 -14.70 -8.72
CA LEU A 15 29.78 -15.31 -9.17
C LEU A 15 28.61 -15.11 -8.19
N ILE A 16 28.89 -14.95 -6.91
CA ILE A 16 27.85 -14.77 -5.87
C ILE A 16 27.32 -13.33 -5.84
N ILE A 17 28.08 -12.34 -6.34
CA ILE A 17 27.75 -10.92 -6.17
C ILE A 17 26.84 -10.39 -7.29
N THR A 18 26.72 -11.07 -8.43
CA THR A 18 25.89 -10.61 -9.57
C THR A 18 24.41 -10.99 -9.47
N MET A 19 23.97 -11.68 -8.41
CA MET A 19 22.62 -12.23 -8.28
C MET A 19 21.78 -11.50 -7.21
N SER A 20 21.88 -10.18 -7.14
CA SER A 20 21.03 -9.33 -6.29
C SER A 20 20.52 -8.08 -7.01
N CYS A 21 20.35 -8.14 -8.33
CA CYS A 21 19.60 -7.12 -9.05
C CYS A 21 18.21 -7.68 -9.37
N GLY A 22 17.22 -7.32 -8.55
CA GLY A 22 15.82 -7.66 -8.83
C GLY A 22 14.98 -8.16 -7.66
N ALA A 23 15.37 -7.90 -6.40
CA ALA A 23 14.37 -7.88 -5.35
C ALA A 23 13.47 -6.65 -5.61
N ASP A 24 12.42 -6.85 -6.42
CA ASP A 24 11.24 -6.00 -6.44
C ASP A 24 10.77 -5.95 -4.99
N GLU A 25 11.18 -4.90 -4.25
CA GLU A 25 10.51 -4.55 -3.02
C GLU A 25 9.07 -4.29 -3.42
N LYS A 26 8.26 -5.35 -3.37
CA LYS A 26 6.82 -5.25 -3.19
C LYS A 26 6.65 -4.61 -1.84
N ARG A 27 6.81 -3.28 -1.82
CA ARG A 27 6.47 -2.39 -0.73
C ARG A 27 5.10 -2.87 -0.29
N SER A 28 5.04 -3.45 0.92
CA SER A 28 3.89 -4.24 1.35
C SER A 28 2.64 -3.38 1.14
N ARG A 29 1.85 -3.74 0.12
CA ARG A 29 0.67 -2.96 -0.24
C ARG A 29 -0.28 -3.01 0.94
N SER A 30 -1.05 -1.94 1.14
CA SER A 30 -2.09 -1.97 2.16
C SER A 30 -3.02 -3.16 1.87
N ARG A 31 -3.58 -3.78 2.92
CA ARG A 31 -4.41 -4.99 2.80
C ARG A 31 -5.59 -4.84 1.82
N GLY A 32 -6.00 -3.60 1.53
CA GLY A 32 -7.10 -3.28 0.61
C GLY A 32 -6.69 -3.14 -0.86
N CYS A 33 -5.40 -3.03 -1.21
CA CYS A 33 -4.99 -2.84 -2.60
C CYS A 33 -5.44 -4.03 -3.50
N GLY A 34 -5.98 -3.72 -4.67
CA GLY A 34 -6.46 -4.73 -5.64
C GLY A 34 -7.81 -5.38 -5.28
N ARG A 35 -8.42 -5.01 -4.15
CA ARG A 35 -9.75 -5.51 -3.77
C ARG A 35 -10.85 -4.76 -4.55
N PRO A 36 -11.99 -5.42 -4.84
CA PRO A 36 -13.16 -4.75 -5.40
C PRO A 36 -13.72 -3.72 -4.41
N VAL A 37 -14.59 -2.84 -4.90
CA VAL A 37 -15.28 -1.89 -4.01
C VAL A 37 -16.13 -2.67 -3.00
N PRO A 38 -16.12 -2.31 -1.70
CA PRO A 38 -16.98 -2.94 -0.71
C PRO A 38 -18.46 -2.73 -1.05
N ALA A 39 -19.28 -3.77 -0.91
CA ALA A 39 -20.73 -3.68 -1.12
C ALA A 39 -21.43 -2.70 -0.15
N ALA A 40 -20.86 -2.52 1.04
CA ALA A 40 -21.27 -1.52 2.01
C ALA A 40 -20.05 -0.72 2.46
N LEU A 41 -20.19 0.62 2.46
CA LEU A 41 -19.12 1.49 2.93
C LEU A 41 -19.10 1.53 4.45
N GLN A 42 -17.90 1.39 5.01
CA GLN A 42 -17.68 1.52 6.44
C GLN A 42 -17.89 2.99 6.86
N ILE A 43 -18.63 3.18 7.95
CA ILE A 43 -18.99 4.50 8.50
C ILE A 43 -18.44 4.73 9.90
N SER A 44 -17.77 3.73 10.50
CA SER A 44 -17.19 3.82 11.83
C SER A 44 -15.92 2.99 11.99
N ILE A 45 -14.98 3.47 12.80
CA ILE A 45 -13.68 2.83 13.09
C ILE A 45 -13.37 3.00 14.58
N GLN A 46 -12.75 1.99 15.20
CA GLN A 46 -12.21 2.10 16.55
C GLN A 46 -10.90 2.87 16.55
N VAL A 47 -10.79 3.88 17.42
CA VAL A 47 -9.56 4.62 17.69
C VAL A 47 -9.30 4.54 19.20
N GLY A 48 -8.45 3.59 19.59
CA GLY A 48 -8.35 3.17 20.99
C GLY A 48 -9.67 2.59 21.47
N ASP A 49 -10.14 3.03 22.63
CA ASP A 49 -11.40 2.59 23.24
C ASP A 49 -12.64 3.37 22.73
N HIS A 50 -12.45 4.24 21.73
CA HIS A 50 -13.52 5.10 21.24
C HIS A 50 -13.95 4.77 19.81
N PRO A 51 -15.25 4.53 19.57
CA PRO A 51 -15.78 4.54 18.22
C PRO A 51 -15.73 5.95 17.64
N ARG A 52 -15.29 6.04 16.39
CA ARG A 52 -15.27 7.28 15.60
C ARG A 52 -16.05 7.06 14.31
N GLU A 53 -16.98 7.94 14.02
CA GLU A 53 -17.72 7.95 12.77
C GLU A 53 -16.96 8.72 11.70
N PHE A 54 -17.09 8.29 10.46
CA PHE A 54 -16.51 8.96 9.31
C PHE A 54 -17.34 8.73 8.05
N ILE A 55 -17.04 9.51 7.02
CA ILE A 55 -17.62 9.33 5.69
C ILE A 55 -16.56 8.78 4.78
N THR A 56 -16.88 7.68 4.12
CA THR A 56 -16.10 7.14 3.02
C THR A 56 -16.75 7.56 1.71
N VAL A 57 -15.96 8.09 0.78
CA VAL A 57 -16.35 8.29 -0.61
C VAL A 57 -15.34 7.53 -1.45
N VAL A 58 -15.84 6.68 -2.34
CA VAL A 58 -15.02 5.98 -3.33
C VAL A 58 -15.24 6.65 -4.68
N PRO A 59 -14.20 6.88 -5.49
CA PRO A 59 -14.37 7.43 -6.84
C PRO A 59 -15.32 6.59 -7.68
N GLU A 60 -16.11 7.27 -8.51
CA GLU A 60 -16.94 6.63 -9.53
C GLU A 60 -16.40 7.04 -10.91
N PRO A 61 -15.95 6.10 -11.77
CA PRO A 61 -15.84 4.65 -11.53
C PRO A 61 -14.64 4.26 -10.65
N TYR A 62 -14.83 3.24 -9.80
CA TYR A 62 -13.74 2.62 -9.04
C TYR A 62 -13.04 1.54 -9.87
N ASP A 63 -11.72 1.67 -10.05
CA ASP A 63 -10.86 0.67 -10.68
C ASP A 63 -9.87 0.11 -9.65
N SER A 64 -9.93 -1.21 -9.39
CA SER A 64 -9.05 -1.89 -8.43
C SER A 64 -7.61 -2.09 -8.95
N SER A 65 -7.38 -1.91 -10.25
CA SER A 65 -6.06 -1.97 -10.87
C SER A 65 -5.27 -0.66 -10.72
N VAL A 66 -5.96 0.44 -10.37
CA VAL A 66 -5.37 1.76 -10.23
C VAL A 66 -5.19 2.12 -8.75
N ALA A 67 -4.02 2.65 -8.40
CA ALA A 67 -3.79 3.20 -7.07
C ALA A 67 -4.47 4.58 -6.94
N HIS A 68 -5.46 4.68 -6.04
CA HIS A 68 -6.15 5.95 -5.77
C HIS A 68 -5.45 6.75 -4.66
N ARG A 69 -5.49 8.09 -4.76
CA ARG A 69 -4.99 8.97 -3.71
C ARG A 69 -5.92 8.91 -2.49
N LEU A 70 -5.35 8.67 -1.31
CA LEU A 70 -6.08 8.72 -0.05
C LEU A 70 -6.15 10.17 0.44
N ILE A 71 -7.36 10.70 0.59
CA ILE A 71 -7.62 12.07 1.03
C ILE A 71 -8.31 12.02 2.37
N PHE A 72 -7.71 12.67 3.38
CA PHE A 72 -8.33 12.91 4.68
C PHE A 72 -8.77 14.36 4.76
N ALA A 73 -10.05 14.57 5.02
CA ALA A 73 -10.62 15.91 5.19
C ALA A 73 -11.43 15.95 6.49
N PHE A 74 -11.40 17.11 7.15
CA PHE A 74 -12.18 17.38 8.35
C PHE A 74 -13.30 18.33 7.97
N HIS A 75 -14.55 17.98 8.31
CA HIS A 75 -15.64 18.93 8.18
C HIS A 75 -15.68 19.82 9.44
N GLY A 76 -15.78 21.13 9.24
CA GLY A 76 -15.97 22.08 10.33
C GLY A 76 -17.36 22.01 10.97
N ARG A 77 -17.51 22.66 12.12
CA ARG A 77 -18.71 22.67 12.98
C ARG A 77 -20.02 23.10 12.29
N ILE A 78 -19.94 23.89 11.21
CA ILE A 78 -21.07 24.64 10.64
C ILE A 78 -21.67 24.03 9.36
N THR A 79 -21.18 22.87 8.88
CA THR A 79 -21.75 22.21 7.70
C THR A 79 -22.01 20.74 7.97
N PRO A 80 -23.25 20.24 7.81
CA PRO A 80 -23.55 18.83 8.04
C PRO A 80 -22.86 17.97 6.99
N ASN A 81 -22.25 16.87 7.45
CA ASN A 81 -21.42 15.98 6.66
C ASN A 81 -22.21 15.14 5.63
N ASN A 82 -23.52 15.01 5.80
CA ASN A 82 -24.42 14.26 4.92
C ASN A 82 -24.57 14.86 3.50
N ARG A 83 -24.08 16.09 3.26
CA ARG A 83 -24.15 16.74 1.94
C ARG A 83 -23.11 16.25 0.93
N VAL A 84 -22.08 15.51 1.37
CA VAL A 84 -20.99 15.00 0.51
C VAL A 84 -21.43 13.79 -0.33
N ARG A 85 -22.51 13.10 0.04
CA ARG A 85 -22.97 11.86 -0.63
C ARG A 85 -23.79 12.09 -1.91
N LYS A 86 -23.62 13.20 -2.62
CA LYS A 86 -24.47 13.54 -3.77
C LYS A 86 -23.79 13.25 -5.11
N CYS A 87 -24.41 12.25 -5.77
CA CYS A 87 -24.41 11.85 -7.18
C CYS A 87 -23.09 11.32 -7.75
#